data_AF-A0A5M3W849-F1
#
_entry.id   AF-A0A5M3W849-F1
#
_cell.length_a   1.000
_cell.length_b   1.000
_cell.length_c   1.000
_cell.angle_alpha   90.00
_cell.angle_beta   90.00
_cell.angle_gamma   90.00
#
_symmetry.space_group_name_H-M   'P 1'
#
loop_
_entity.id
_entity.type
_entity.pdbx_description
1 polymer ?
#
loop_
_entity_poly.entity_id
_entity_poly.type
_entity_poly.pdbx_seq_one_letter_code
_entity_poly.pdbx_strand_id
1 'polypeptide(L)'
;MHDRGLAFDLSRLVGRRGALGLFGGAVLVGAVGCSTNEEPPATTGQPAAGQEEIPDETAGPYPGDGSNGPNALSQSGVVREDIRSSFGSGSGVAEGVPLVLELNVVNAAGAAVYLWHCDREGRYSMYSEGVTEENYLRGVQEAGADGRVRFTTIFPGAYAGRWPHIHFEVYASLAEATAASDSVKTTQLAFPAEVCAEVYTTSGYEQSAANLQGSSLEDDNVFSDGYSAQLATLTGDATNGYTATLDVRV
;
A
#
# COMPACT_ATOMS: atom_id res chain seq x y z
N MET A 1 -20.82 -8.93 -25.78
CA MET A 1 -19.92 -8.28 -26.75
C MET A 1 -19.86 -6.81 -26.35
N HIS A 2 -18.82 -6.28 -25.70
CA HIS A 2 -17.40 -6.51 -25.89
C HIS A 2 -16.67 -6.64 -24.56
N ASP A 3 -15.81 -7.63 -24.53
CA ASP A 3 -14.72 -7.84 -23.61
C ASP A 3 -13.62 -6.81 -23.93
N ARG A 4 -13.24 -5.99 -22.95
CA ARG A 4 -12.05 -5.13 -23.02
C ARG A 4 -11.38 -5.11 -21.64
N GLY A 5 -11.01 -6.29 -21.15
CA GLY A 5 -10.10 -6.45 -20.02
C GLY A 5 -8.67 -6.02 -20.34
N LEU A 6 -7.90 -5.74 -19.28
CA LEU A 6 -6.44 -5.60 -19.06
C LEU A 6 -5.52 -5.06 -20.18
N ALA A 7 -5.72 -5.47 -21.44
CA ALA A 7 -4.94 -4.99 -22.58
C ALA A 7 -5.14 -3.48 -22.85
N PHE A 8 -6.24 -2.88 -22.40
CA PHE A 8 -6.45 -1.43 -22.54
C PHE A 8 -5.61 -0.63 -21.53
N ASP A 9 -5.42 -1.14 -20.31
CA ASP A 9 -4.68 -0.42 -19.26
C ASP A 9 -3.16 -0.54 -19.37
N LEU A 10 -2.63 -1.62 -19.95
CA LEU A 10 -1.20 -1.70 -20.27
C LEU A 10 -0.73 -0.67 -21.30
N SER A 11 -1.62 -0.22 -22.20
CA SER A 11 -1.28 0.78 -23.22
C SER A 11 -1.07 2.20 -22.64
N ARG A 12 -1.58 2.45 -21.43
CA ARG A 12 -1.49 3.77 -20.78
C ARG A 12 -0.22 3.93 -19.94
N LEU A 13 0.40 2.83 -19.49
CA LEU A 13 1.62 2.82 -18.67
C LEU A 13 2.92 2.84 -19.48
N VAL A 14 2.90 2.40 -20.75
CA VAL A 14 4.10 2.37 -21.62
C VAL A 14 4.42 3.73 -22.26
N GLY A 15 3.54 4.73 -22.13
CA GLY A 15 3.66 6.02 -22.84
C GLY A 15 4.59 7.08 -22.25
N ARG A 16 5.27 6.85 -21.11
CA ARG A 16 5.96 7.93 -20.37
C ARG A 16 7.44 7.72 -20.03
N ARG A 17 8.09 6.66 -20.51
CA ARG A 17 9.52 6.44 -20.26
C ARG A 17 10.28 6.22 -21.57
N GLY A 18 10.48 7.30 -22.30
CA GLY A 18 11.34 7.32 -23.47
C GLY A 18 11.97 8.70 -23.66
N ALA A 19 13.13 8.92 -23.04
CA ALA A 19 14.26 9.68 -23.59
C ALA A 19 15.24 10.08 -22.48
N LEU A 20 16.36 9.36 -22.37
CA LEU A 20 17.68 9.96 -22.09
C LEU A 20 18.74 8.90 -22.41
N GLY A 21 19.03 8.77 -23.71
CA GLY A 21 20.15 8.01 -24.24
C GLY A 21 21.29 8.95 -24.65
N LEU A 22 22.47 8.63 -24.12
CA LEU A 22 23.78 8.66 -24.79
C LEU A 22 24.34 9.98 -25.37
N PHE A 23 25.35 10.53 -24.68
CA PHE A 23 26.61 11.02 -25.27
C PHE A 23 27.72 10.59 -24.29
N GLY A 24 28.75 9.81 -24.61
CA GLY A 24 29.45 9.64 -25.87
C GLY A 24 30.60 10.66 -25.96
N GLY A 25 31.65 10.51 -25.15
CA GLY A 25 32.81 11.40 -25.18
C GLY A 25 34.08 10.77 -24.63
N ALA A 26 34.96 10.33 -25.53
CA ALA A 26 36.34 9.96 -25.22
C ALA A 26 37.22 11.21 -25.14
N VAL A 27 38.03 11.36 -24.09
CA VAL A 27 39.17 12.30 -24.06
C VAL A 27 40.38 11.60 -23.46
N LEU A 28 41.47 11.62 -24.22
CA LEU A 28 42.78 11.06 -23.92
C LEU A 28 43.70 12.10 -23.25
N VAL A 29 44.40 11.64 -22.20
CA VAL A 29 45.75 12.00 -21.68
C VAL A 29 46.00 13.39 -21.06
N GLY A 30 46.55 13.34 -19.83
CA GLY A 30 47.44 14.35 -19.27
C GLY A 30 48.01 13.89 -17.92
N ALA A 31 49.30 13.52 -17.87
CA ALA A 31 50.01 13.17 -16.65
C ALA A 31 50.89 14.35 -16.19
N VAL A 32 50.60 14.90 -15.00
CA VAL A 32 51.43 15.73 -14.10
C VAL A 32 50.70 15.61 -12.73
N GLY A 33 51.24 15.26 -11.56
CA GLY A 33 52.51 15.55 -10.92
C GLY A 33 52.22 16.28 -9.59
N CYS A 34 52.60 15.65 -8.46
CA CYS A 34 52.76 16.19 -7.09
C CYS A 34 51.55 16.34 -6.15
N SER A 35 51.55 15.45 -5.13
CA SER A 35 51.44 15.71 -3.69
C SER A 35 50.27 16.54 -3.14
N THR A 36 49.28 15.88 -2.51
CA THR A 36 48.62 16.33 -1.27
C THR A 36 47.78 15.20 -0.65
N ASN A 37 48.06 14.90 0.62
CA ASN A 37 47.25 14.24 1.66
C ASN A 37 46.04 13.38 1.24
N GLU A 38 46.18 12.06 1.41
CA GLU A 38 45.06 11.10 1.47
C GLU A 38 44.22 11.35 2.73
N GLU A 39 43.02 11.88 2.55
CA GLU A 39 41.93 11.77 3.50
C GLU A 39 41.21 10.44 3.22
N PRO A 40 40.88 9.62 4.24
CA PRO A 40 40.20 8.36 4.00
C PRO A 40 38.83 8.63 3.38
N PRO A 41 38.34 7.78 2.45
CA PRO A 41 37.03 7.97 1.87
C PRO A 41 35.99 7.97 2.99
N ALA A 42 35.17 9.03 3.03
CA ALA A 42 34.00 9.07 3.87
C ALA A 42 33.12 7.87 3.49
N THR A 43 33.06 6.87 4.37
CA THR A 43 31.99 5.88 4.37
C THR A 43 30.70 6.65 4.51
N THR A 44 29.99 6.83 3.40
CA THR A 44 28.56 7.16 3.42
C THR A 44 27.88 6.02 4.17
N GLY A 45 27.66 6.21 5.47
CA GLY A 45 26.88 5.29 6.27
C GLY A 45 25.52 5.17 5.61
N GLN A 46 25.20 3.96 5.15
CA GLN A 46 23.83 3.60 4.80
C GLN A 46 22.95 4.02 5.98
N PRO A 47 21.84 4.75 5.76
CA PRO A 47 20.92 5.03 6.85
C PRO A 47 20.55 3.70 7.52
N ALA A 48 20.52 3.69 8.85
CA ALA A 48 20.05 2.54 9.59
C ALA A 48 18.63 2.19 9.10
N ALA A 49 18.37 0.89 8.89
CA ALA A 49 17.04 0.40 8.55
C ALA A 49 16.00 1.02 9.51
N GLY A 50 15.01 1.73 8.95
CA GLY A 50 13.96 2.40 9.71
C GLY A 50 14.01 3.94 9.76
N GLN A 51 14.86 4.60 8.97
CA GLN A 51 14.94 6.08 8.87
C GLN A 51 14.46 6.64 7.50
N GLU A 52 14.15 5.79 6.53
CA GLU A 52 13.78 6.21 5.17
C GLU A 52 12.31 6.61 5.07
N GLU A 53 12.03 7.61 4.24
CA GLU A 53 10.66 7.99 3.88
C GLU A 53 9.97 6.83 3.17
N ILE A 54 8.69 6.61 3.45
CA ILE A 54 7.95 5.57 2.73
C ILE A 54 7.79 5.98 1.26
N PRO A 55 8.06 5.09 0.29
CA PRO A 55 7.90 5.42 -1.13
C PRO A 55 6.47 5.82 -1.48
N ASP A 56 6.33 6.74 -2.43
CA ASP A 56 5.05 7.02 -3.08
C ASP A 56 4.70 5.90 -4.06
N GLU A 57 3.48 5.37 -3.94
CA GLU A 57 2.95 4.36 -4.84
C GLU A 57 1.67 4.82 -5.54
N THR A 58 1.27 4.05 -6.54
CA THR A 58 -0.05 4.20 -7.13
C THR A 58 -1.17 3.92 -6.13
N ALA A 59 -2.23 4.72 -6.17
CA ALA A 59 -3.53 4.39 -5.55
C ALA A 59 -4.18 3.15 -6.18
N GLY A 60 -3.68 2.72 -7.34
CA GLY A 60 -4.31 1.67 -8.12
C GLY A 60 -5.69 2.08 -8.63
N PRO A 61 -6.46 1.15 -9.18
CA PRO A 61 -7.74 1.45 -9.81
C PRO A 61 -8.92 1.48 -8.84
N TYR A 62 -8.72 1.24 -7.53
CA TYR A 62 -9.84 1.05 -6.58
C TYR A 62 -9.85 2.01 -5.36
N PRO A 63 -9.44 3.29 -5.49
CA PRO A 63 -9.47 4.22 -4.35
C PRO A 63 -10.90 4.60 -3.96
N GLY A 64 -11.08 5.19 -2.78
CA GLY A 64 -12.38 5.72 -2.33
C GLY A 64 -12.39 7.23 -2.21
N ASP A 65 -11.50 7.92 -2.91
CA ASP A 65 -11.30 9.37 -2.90
C ASP A 65 -12.09 10.09 -4.02
N GLY A 66 -12.74 9.34 -4.92
CA GLY A 66 -13.45 9.88 -6.08
C GLY A 66 -12.58 10.07 -7.33
N SER A 67 -11.27 9.83 -7.27
CA SER A 67 -10.37 9.95 -8.42
C SER A 67 -10.67 8.94 -9.54
N ASN A 68 -11.33 7.82 -9.19
CA ASN A 68 -11.77 6.81 -10.14
C ASN A 68 -13.27 6.45 -10.05
N GLY A 69 -14.11 7.43 -9.69
CA GLY A 69 -15.58 7.30 -9.68
C GLY A 69 -16.17 7.22 -8.27
N PRO A 70 -16.17 6.05 -7.59
CA PRO A 70 -16.64 5.93 -6.22
C PRO A 70 -15.86 6.81 -5.23
N ASN A 71 -16.58 7.43 -4.29
CA ASN A 71 -16.00 8.27 -3.23
C ASN A 71 -16.58 7.85 -1.87
N ALA A 72 -15.83 7.06 -1.11
CA ALA A 72 -16.12 6.68 0.27
C ALA A 72 -15.79 7.80 1.27
N LEU A 73 -14.78 8.64 0.99
CA LEU A 73 -14.33 9.71 1.87
C LEU A 73 -15.42 10.76 2.19
N SER A 74 -16.32 10.99 1.24
CA SER A 74 -17.47 11.89 1.39
C SER A 74 -18.67 11.25 2.13
N GLN A 75 -18.62 9.95 2.43
CA GLN A 75 -19.75 9.24 3.04
C GLN A 75 -19.74 9.34 4.56
N SER A 76 -20.90 9.64 5.15
CA SER A 76 -21.08 9.55 6.60
C SER A 76 -20.82 8.12 7.08
N GLY A 77 -19.98 7.98 8.10
CA GLY A 77 -19.56 6.70 8.64
C GLY A 77 -18.19 6.21 8.16
N VAL A 78 -17.52 6.89 7.23
CA VAL A 78 -16.17 6.49 6.78
C VAL A 78 -15.09 6.70 7.84
N VAL A 79 -15.28 7.62 8.79
CA VAL A 79 -14.37 7.82 9.92
C VAL A 79 -14.66 6.74 10.98
N ARG A 80 -13.80 5.72 11.07
CA ARG A 80 -14.06 4.49 11.85
C ARG A 80 -12.80 3.65 12.05
N GLU A 81 -12.73 2.97 13.19
CA GLU A 81 -11.65 2.02 13.50
C GLU A 81 -11.87 0.63 12.90
N ASP A 82 -13.01 0.02 13.17
CA ASP A 82 -13.36 -1.29 12.64
C ASP A 82 -13.95 -1.10 11.25
N ILE A 83 -13.24 -1.55 10.21
CA ILE A 83 -13.63 -1.38 8.80
C ILE A 83 -14.26 -2.66 8.23
N ARG A 84 -14.48 -3.72 9.00
CA ARG A 84 -14.92 -5.02 8.46
C ARG A 84 -16.35 -5.01 7.91
N SER A 85 -17.23 -4.19 8.47
CA SER A 85 -18.60 -4.05 7.99
C SER A 85 -18.77 -2.89 7.02
N SER A 86 -19.69 -3.03 6.06
CA SER A 86 -20.21 -1.91 5.30
C SER A 86 -20.99 -0.94 6.19
N PHE A 87 -21.29 0.23 5.63
CA PHE A 87 -22.03 1.31 6.28
C PHE A 87 -22.92 2.04 5.27
N GLY A 88 -23.85 2.85 5.78
CA GLY A 88 -24.83 3.52 4.93
C GLY A 88 -25.85 2.53 4.36
N SER A 89 -25.92 2.40 3.04
CA SER A 89 -26.82 1.46 2.36
C SER A 89 -26.28 0.04 2.26
N GLY A 90 -24.95 -0.14 2.33
CA GLY A 90 -24.32 -1.46 2.34
C GLY A 90 -24.51 -2.15 3.70
N SER A 91 -24.51 -3.47 3.70
CA SER A 91 -24.72 -4.27 4.93
C SER A 91 -23.81 -5.49 5.05
N GLY A 92 -23.00 -5.76 4.04
CA GLY A 92 -22.03 -6.85 4.04
C GLY A 92 -20.99 -6.70 5.14
N VAL A 93 -20.47 -7.84 5.59
CA VAL A 93 -19.34 -7.91 6.51
C VAL A 93 -18.27 -8.77 5.85
N ALA A 94 -17.08 -8.21 5.68
CA ALA A 94 -15.95 -8.92 5.14
C ALA A 94 -15.50 -10.02 6.11
N GLU A 95 -15.52 -11.26 5.63
CA GLU A 95 -14.99 -12.41 6.36
C GLU A 95 -13.50 -12.61 6.05
N GLY A 96 -12.73 -13.04 7.05
CA GLY A 96 -11.31 -13.34 6.89
C GLY A 96 -10.61 -13.51 8.23
N VAL A 97 -9.31 -13.80 8.18
CA VAL A 97 -8.47 -13.86 9.39
C VAL A 97 -8.42 -12.46 10.01
N PRO A 98 -8.76 -12.29 11.30
CA PRO A 98 -8.73 -10.97 11.94
C PRO A 98 -7.35 -10.34 11.86
N LEU A 99 -7.32 -9.05 11.52
CA LEU A 99 -6.10 -8.25 11.50
C LEU A 99 -6.34 -6.93 12.22
N VAL A 100 -5.51 -6.65 13.20
CA VAL A 100 -5.34 -5.30 13.73
C VAL A 100 -4.17 -4.68 12.97
N LEU A 101 -4.36 -3.51 12.38
CA LEU A 101 -3.28 -2.74 11.78
C LEU A 101 -3.02 -1.49 12.62
N GLU A 102 -1.77 -1.28 13.00
CA GLU A 102 -1.29 -0.06 13.61
C GLU A 102 -0.27 0.61 12.70
N LEU A 103 -0.55 1.84 12.28
CA LEU A 103 0.39 2.66 11.53
C LEU A 103 0.88 3.78 12.45
N ASN A 104 2.20 3.89 12.59
CA ASN A 104 2.83 4.97 13.33
C ASN A 104 3.27 6.06 12.34
N VAL A 105 2.42 7.06 12.12
CA VAL A 105 2.71 8.20 11.24
C VAL A 105 3.65 9.15 11.98
N VAL A 106 4.93 9.07 11.63
CA VAL A 106 6.01 9.68 12.40
C VAL A 106 5.90 11.20 12.39
N ASN A 107 5.91 11.80 13.59
CA ASN A 107 5.83 13.25 13.80
C ASN A 107 4.58 13.93 13.18
N ALA A 108 3.49 13.18 12.99
CA ALA A 108 2.31 13.66 12.27
C ALA A 108 1.02 13.55 13.11
N ALA A 109 1.06 14.03 14.36
CA ALA A 109 -0.13 14.11 15.20
C ALA A 109 -1.23 14.96 14.52
N GLY A 110 -2.47 14.46 14.48
CA GLY A 110 -3.59 15.10 13.79
C GLY A 110 -3.66 14.89 12.28
N ALA A 111 -2.69 14.20 11.66
CA ALA A 111 -2.84 13.71 10.29
C ALA A 111 -3.96 12.67 10.23
N ALA A 112 -4.58 12.48 9.07
CA ALA A 112 -5.57 11.42 8.87
C ALA A 112 -5.07 10.38 7.88
N VAL A 113 -5.41 9.12 8.10
CA VAL A 113 -5.08 8.02 7.20
C VAL A 113 -6.36 7.44 6.65
N TYR A 114 -6.52 7.46 5.32
CA TYR A 114 -7.51 6.67 4.61
C TYR A 114 -6.89 5.34 4.21
N LEU A 115 -7.57 4.23 4.51
CA LEU A 115 -7.10 2.88 4.23
C LEU A 115 -8.13 2.12 3.40
N TRP A 116 -7.66 1.35 2.41
CA TRP A 116 -8.50 0.39 1.69
C TRP A 116 -7.74 -0.87 1.24
N HIS A 117 -8.46 -1.98 1.16
CA HIS A 117 -7.92 -3.22 0.57
C HIS A 117 -9.03 -4.15 0.08
N CYS A 118 -8.62 -5.24 -0.58
CA CYS A 118 -9.53 -6.28 -1.04
C CYS A 118 -9.96 -7.25 0.07
N ASP A 119 -11.10 -7.91 -0.11
CA ASP A 119 -11.52 -9.01 0.74
C ASP A 119 -10.66 -10.28 0.57
N ARG A 120 -10.96 -11.33 1.34
CA ARG A 120 -10.22 -12.61 1.31
C ARG A 120 -10.21 -13.32 -0.06
N GLU A 121 -11.12 -12.96 -0.96
CA GLU A 121 -11.21 -13.49 -2.33
C GLU A 121 -10.47 -12.60 -3.35
N GLY A 122 -9.93 -11.45 -2.94
CA GLY A 122 -9.25 -10.50 -3.82
C GLY A 122 -10.18 -9.48 -4.48
N ARG A 123 -11.41 -9.31 -3.99
CA ARG A 123 -12.39 -8.34 -4.53
C ARG A 123 -12.34 -7.02 -3.77
N TYR A 124 -12.47 -5.90 -4.47
CA TYR A 124 -12.58 -4.58 -3.87
C TYR A 124 -14.04 -4.15 -3.78
N SER A 125 -14.51 -3.85 -2.56
CA SER A 125 -15.80 -3.22 -2.32
C SER A 125 -15.94 -1.95 -3.16
N MET A 126 -17.14 -1.62 -3.62
CA MET A 126 -17.48 -0.53 -4.55
C MET A 126 -17.10 -0.76 -6.03
N TYR A 127 -16.28 -1.78 -6.35
CA TYR A 127 -15.72 -1.95 -7.70
C TYR A 127 -15.90 -3.33 -8.29
N SER A 128 -15.61 -4.38 -7.54
CA SER A 128 -15.66 -5.75 -8.04
C SER A 128 -17.09 -6.26 -8.15
N GLU A 129 -17.36 -7.06 -9.19
CA GLU A 129 -18.66 -7.71 -9.38
C GLU A 129 -19.06 -8.50 -8.13
N GLY A 130 -20.33 -8.38 -7.73
CA GLY A 130 -20.88 -9.00 -6.52
C GLY A 130 -20.69 -8.20 -5.23
N VAL A 131 -19.82 -7.17 -5.23
CA VAL A 131 -19.54 -6.33 -4.03
C VAL A 131 -19.55 -4.83 -4.35
N THR A 132 -20.17 -4.42 -5.46
CA THR A 132 -20.25 -3.01 -5.90
C THR A 132 -21.11 -2.15 -4.98
N GLU A 133 -22.10 -2.74 -4.30
CA GLU A 133 -23.00 -2.03 -3.37
C GLU A 133 -22.44 -1.97 -1.93
N GLU A 134 -21.27 -2.57 -1.70
CA GLU A 134 -20.63 -2.64 -0.40
C GLU A 134 -19.48 -1.62 -0.29
N ASN A 135 -19.13 -1.23 0.93
CA ASN A 135 -18.04 -0.30 1.24
C ASN A 135 -17.24 -0.72 2.49
N TYR A 136 -17.31 -2.00 2.88
CA TYR A 136 -16.40 -2.58 3.86
C TYR A 136 -14.93 -2.45 3.43
N LEU A 137 -14.03 -2.66 4.39
CA LEU A 137 -12.57 -2.61 4.25
C LEU A 137 -12.06 -1.27 3.72
N ARG A 138 -12.79 -0.20 4.05
CA ARG A 138 -12.47 1.20 3.76
C ARG A 138 -12.75 2.02 5.01
N GLY A 139 -11.80 2.87 5.41
CA GLY A 139 -12.03 3.74 6.56
C GLY A 139 -10.95 4.80 6.74
N VAL A 140 -11.30 5.83 7.50
CA VAL A 140 -10.42 6.94 7.88
C VAL A 140 -10.23 6.94 9.39
N GLN A 141 -8.98 7.14 9.82
CA GLN A 141 -8.63 7.39 11.21
C GLN A 141 -7.76 8.63 11.32
N GLU A 142 -7.96 9.42 12.36
CA GLU A 142 -7.08 10.53 12.71
C GLU A 142 -5.99 10.03 13.67
N ALA A 143 -4.75 10.38 13.39
CA ALA A 143 -3.59 10.03 14.19
C ALA A 143 -3.66 10.74 15.54
N GLY A 144 -3.50 9.96 16.61
CA GLY A 144 -3.43 10.49 17.96
C GLY A 144 -2.21 11.39 18.20
N ALA A 145 -2.08 11.91 19.43
CA ALA A 145 -0.93 12.73 19.82
C ALA A 145 0.43 11.99 19.72
N ASP A 146 0.39 10.66 19.68
CA ASP A 146 1.53 9.76 19.51
C ASP A 146 1.80 9.41 18.03
N GLY A 147 1.04 9.97 17.09
CA GLY A 147 1.15 9.70 15.65
C GLY A 147 0.53 8.38 15.20
N ARG A 148 -0.13 7.62 16.10
CA ARG A 148 -0.68 6.31 15.76
C ARG A 148 -2.11 6.38 15.25
N VAL A 149 -2.38 5.58 14.22
CA VAL A 149 -3.74 5.17 13.83
C VAL A 149 -3.87 3.66 13.98
N ARG A 150 -5.07 3.20 14.34
CA ARG A 150 -5.39 1.79 14.50
C ARG A 150 -6.63 1.47 13.68
N PHE A 151 -6.59 0.33 13.00
CA PHE A 151 -7.72 -0.24 12.27
C PHE A 151 -7.96 -1.68 12.70
N THR A 152 -9.22 -2.05 12.87
CA THR A 152 -9.64 -3.45 12.98
C THR A 152 -10.19 -3.89 11.63
N THR A 153 -9.55 -4.88 11.01
CA THR A 153 -9.83 -5.36 9.66
C THR A 153 -9.64 -6.88 9.54
N ILE A 154 -9.55 -7.40 8.32
CA ILE A 154 -9.12 -8.76 8.01
C ILE A 154 -7.79 -8.75 7.24
N PHE A 155 -7.04 -9.84 7.28
CA PHE A 155 -5.87 -10.00 6.43
C PHE A 155 -6.29 -9.96 4.95
N PRO A 156 -5.65 -9.14 4.09
CA PRO A 156 -6.10 -8.94 2.72
C PRO A 156 -5.93 -10.20 1.87
N GLY A 157 -6.81 -10.37 0.90
CA GLY A 157 -6.62 -11.37 -0.15
C GLY A 157 -5.52 -10.99 -1.15
N ALA A 158 -5.33 -11.86 -2.13
CA ALA A 158 -4.49 -11.63 -3.29
C ALA A 158 -5.33 -11.68 -4.56
N TYR A 159 -5.02 -10.81 -5.52
CA TYR A 159 -5.57 -10.84 -6.86
C TYR A 159 -4.45 -11.01 -7.88
N ALA A 160 -4.81 -11.48 -9.09
CA ALA A 160 -3.84 -11.90 -10.08
C ALA A 160 -2.79 -10.82 -10.40
N GLY A 161 -1.52 -11.19 -10.30
CA GLY A 161 -0.38 -10.34 -10.65
C GLY A 161 0.05 -9.34 -9.57
N ARG A 162 -0.52 -9.40 -8.36
CA ARG A 162 -0.13 -8.53 -7.25
C ARG A 162 0.20 -9.33 -5.99
N TRP A 163 1.19 -8.86 -5.23
CA TRP A 163 1.48 -9.32 -3.88
C TRP A 163 0.39 -8.85 -2.90
N PRO A 164 0.05 -9.57 -1.81
CA PRO A 164 -0.92 -9.09 -0.82
C PRO A 164 -0.53 -7.73 -0.25
N HIS A 165 -1.48 -6.79 -0.24
CA HIS A 165 -1.22 -5.41 0.19
C HIS A 165 -2.45 -4.73 0.79
N ILE A 166 -2.18 -3.68 1.55
CA ILE A 166 -3.16 -2.67 1.97
C ILE A 166 -2.72 -1.34 1.39
N HIS A 167 -3.64 -0.62 0.75
CA HIS A 167 -3.37 0.74 0.33
C HIS A 167 -3.70 1.72 1.46
N PHE A 168 -2.99 2.83 1.48
CA PHE A 168 -3.40 3.96 2.29
C PHE A 168 -2.92 5.30 1.73
N GLU A 169 -3.63 6.33 2.13
CA GLU A 169 -3.32 7.74 1.86
C GLU A 169 -3.22 8.47 3.19
N VAL A 170 -2.21 9.33 3.31
CA VAL A 170 -2.03 10.23 4.46
C VAL A 170 -2.48 11.62 4.05
N TYR A 171 -3.31 12.25 4.88
CA TYR A 171 -3.84 13.58 4.70
C TYR A 171 -3.38 14.47 5.85
N ALA A 172 -3.27 15.78 5.59
CA ALA A 172 -2.81 16.74 6.58
C ALA A 172 -3.77 16.84 7.80
N SER A 173 -5.05 16.52 7.62
CA SER A 173 -6.03 16.44 8.71
C SER A 173 -7.24 15.60 8.34
N LEU A 174 -8.08 15.28 9.33
CA LEU A 174 -9.36 14.61 9.11
C LEU A 174 -10.32 15.42 8.20
N ALA A 175 -10.25 16.75 8.28
CA ALA A 175 -11.05 17.63 7.43
C ALA A 175 -10.63 17.53 5.95
N GLU A 176 -9.32 17.48 5.67
CA GLU A 176 -8.81 17.30 4.30
C GLU A 176 -9.14 15.90 3.77
N ALA A 177 -9.01 14.86 4.60
CA ALA A 177 -9.39 13.50 4.20
C ALA A 177 -10.88 13.40 3.83
N THR A 178 -11.78 13.90 4.68
CA THR A 178 -13.23 13.80 4.44
C THR A 178 -13.74 14.77 3.38
N ALA A 179 -12.93 15.77 2.99
CA ALA A 179 -13.17 16.61 1.82
C ALA A 179 -12.67 15.98 0.51
N ALA A 180 -11.95 14.84 0.57
CA ALA A 180 -11.23 14.25 -0.56
C ALA A 180 -10.29 15.27 -1.25
N SER A 181 -9.57 16.04 -0.43
CA SER A 181 -8.50 16.94 -0.87
C SER A 181 -7.27 16.16 -1.35
N ASP A 182 -6.19 16.86 -1.72
CA ASP A 182 -4.93 16.20 -2.06
C ASP A 182 -4.32 15.49 -0.84
N SER A 183 -3.88 14.24 -1.04
CA SER A 183 -3.11 13.49 -0.05
C SER A 183 -1.67 14.04 0.04
N VAL A 184 -1.07 13.91 1.21
CA VAL A 184 0.36 14.15 1.47
C VAL A 184 1.21 13.00 0.95
N LYS A 185 0.70 11.77 1.09
CA LYS A 185 1.36 10.53 0.67
C LYS A 185 0.30 9.56 0.18
N THR A 186 0.54 8.89 -0.94
CA THR A 186 -0.22 7.72 -1.38
C THR A 186 0.75 6.56 -1.46
N THR A 187 0.47 5.44 -0.79
CA THR A 187 1.41 4.31 -0.75
C THR A 187 0.69 2.99 -0.46
N GLN A 188 1.47 1.92 -0.31
CA GLN A 188 0.99 0.56 -0.05
C GLN A 188 1.85 -0.11 1.02
N LEU A 189 1.23 -0.92 1.86
CA LEU A 189 1.87 -1.81 2.83
C LEU A 189 1.86 -3.23 2.28
N ALA A 190 2.98 -3.94 2.40
CA ALA A 190 3.16 -5.33 2.03
C ALA A 190 3.28 -6.24 3.27
N PHE A 191 3.10 -7.55 3.06
CA PHE A 191 3.17 -8.57 4.12
C PHE A 191 4.29 -9.60 3.86
N PRO A 192 4.91 -10.16 4.92
CA PRO A 192 5.91 -11.22 4.79
C PRO A 192 5.35 -12.48 4.13
N ALA A 193 6.15 -13.11 3.28
CA ALA A 193 5.75 -14.26 2.47
C ALA A 193 5.26 -15.45 3.31
N GLU A 194 5.91 -15.71 4.43
CA GLU A 194 5.57 -16.76 5.37
C GLU A 194 4.19 -16.55 6.00
N VAL A 195 3.82 -15.30 6.31
CA VAL A 195 2.51 -14.99 6.88
C VAL A 195 1.42 -15.10 5.82
N CYS A 196 1.68 -14.60 4.60
CA CYS A 196 0.76 -14.78 3.47
C CYS A 196 0.49 -16.27 3.21
N ALA A 197 1.55 -17.08 3.18
CA ALA A 197 1.43 -18.52 2.98
C ALA A 197 0.62 -19.21 4.09
N GLU A 198 0.81 -18.82 5.35
CA GLU A 198 0.04 -19.36 6.47
C GLU A 198 -1.46 -18.99 6.37
N VAL A 199 -1.76 -17.69 6.21
CA VAL A 199 -3.15 -17.21 6.14
C VAL A 199 -3.91 -17.84 4.98
N TYR A 200 -3.27 -18.04 3.84
CA TYR A 200 -3.93 -18.57 2.64
C TYR A 200 -4.16 -20.09 2.68
N THR A 201 -3.79 -20.76 3.79
CA THR A 201 -4.27 -22.12 4.09
C THR A 201 -5.62 -22.14 4.81
N THR A 202 -6.10 -20.99 5.29
CA THR A 202 -7.38 -20.89 6.00
C THR A 202 -8.57 -20.85 5.04
N SER A 203 -9.74 -21.28 5.53
CA SER A 203 -10.96 -21.36 4.72
C SER A 203 -11.40 -19.99 4.19
N GLY A 204 -11.76 -19.94 2.91
CA GLY A 204 -12.22 -18.73 2.23
C GLY A 204 -11.12 -17.94 1.51
N TYR A 205 -9.85 -18.30 1.68
CA TYR A 205 -8.71 -17.69 0.97
C TYR A 205 -8.26 -18.51 -0.25
N GLU A 206 -9.04 -19.50 -0.71
CA GLU A 206 -8.62 -20.43 -1.77
C GLU A 206 -8.25 -19.71 -3.08
N GLN A 207 -9.00 -18.66 -3.44
CA GLN A 207 -8.70 -17.83 -4.61
C GLN A 207 -7.40 -17.03 -4.42
N SER A 208 -7.17 -16.51 -3.21
CA SER A 208 -5.95 -15.80 -2.85
C SER A 208 -4.73 -16.73 -2.86
N ALA A 209 -4.87 -17.97 -2.37
CA ALA A 209 -3.85 -18.99 -2.44
C ALA A 209 -3.44 -19.32 -3.88
N ALA A 210 -4.42 -19.40 -4.80
CA ALA A 210 -4.16 -19.60 -6.22
C ALA A 210 -3.42 -18.41 -6.85
N ASN A 211 -3.82 -17.18 -6.51
CA ASN A 211 -3.20 -15.96 -7.03
C ASN A 211 -1.76 -15.76 -6.53
N LEU A 212 -1.49 -16.10 -5.26
CA LEU A 212 -0.15 -15.97 -4.65
C LEU A 212 0.90 -16.83 -5.37
N GLN A 213 0.53 -17.96 -5.98
CA GLN A 213 1.46 -18.81 -6.74
C GLN A 213 2.06 -18.10 -7.97
N GLY A 214 1.41 -17.04 -8.44
CA GLY A 214 1.84 -16.24 -9.59
C GLY A 214 2.47 -14.91 -9.22
N SER A 215 2.75 -14.63 -7.95
CA SER A 215 3.36 -13.38 -7.50
C SER A 215 4.46 -13.60 -6.47
N SER A 216 5.39 -12.66 -6.43
CA SER A 216 6.46 -12.52 -5.43
C SER A 216 6.61 -11.02 -5.12
N LEU A 217 7.25 -10.66 -4.01
CA LEU A 217 7.60 -9.26 -3.77
C LEU A 217 8.60 -8.75 -4.83
N GLU A 218 9.50 -9.62 -5.28
CA GLU A 218 10.56 -9.32 -6.23
C GLU A 218 10.04 -9.06 -7.66
N ASP A 219 8.90 -9.63 -8.02
CA ASP A 219 8.28 -9.49 -9.35
C ASP A 219 7.03 -8.58 -9.34
N ASP A 220 6.55 -8.14 -8.17
CA ASP A 220 5.40 -7.23 -8.07
C ASP A 220 5.78 -5.84 -8.62
N ASN A 221 4.90 -5.30 -9.46
CA ASN A 221 5.16 -4.05 -10.18
C ASN A 221 5.16 -2.78 -9.30
N VAL A 222 4.83 -2.90 -8.01
CA VAL A 222 4.88 -1.85 -6.99
C VAL A 222 6.06 -2.08 -6.04
N PHE A 223 6.33 -3.34 -5.65
CA PHE A 223 7.32 -3.61 -4.60
C PHE A 223 8.73 -4.00 -5.12
N SER A 224 8.86 -4.31 -6.41
CA SER A 224 10.11 -4.82 -7.00
C SER A 224 11.28 -3.83 -7.02
N ASP A 225 11.04 -2.52 -6.84
CA ASP A 225 12.08 -1.51 -6.71
C ASP A 225 12.51 -1.24 -5.25
N GLY A 226 11.85 -1.87 -4.28
CA GLY A 226 12.29 -1.93 -2.89
C GLY A 226 11.14 -1.81 -1.89
N TYR A 227 10.90 -2.85 -1.08
CA TYR A 227 9.76 -2.92 -0.17
C TYR A 227 10.08 -2.78 1.32
N SER A 228 11.35 -2.53 1.68
CA SER A 228 11.78 -2.60 3.09
C SER A 228 11.08 -1.60 4.02
N ALA A 229 10.72 -0.41 3.52
CA ALA A 229 9.96 0.60 4.25
C ALA A 229 8.43 0.37 4.25
N GLN A 230 7.95 -0.59 3.46
CA GLN A 230 6.53 -0.92 3.28
C GLN A 230 6.17 -2.30 3.85
N LEU A 231 7.16 -3.10 4.25
CA LEU A 231 6.94 -4.45 4.79
C LEU A 231 6.54 -4.38 6.26
N ALA A 232 5.31 -4.79 6.56
CA ALA A 232 4.80 -4.78 7.92
C ALA A 232 5.51 -5.80 8.82
N THR A 233 5.64 -5.46 10.11
CA THR A 233 6.01 -6.42 11.16
C THR A 233 4.75 -7.00 11.79
N LEU A 234 4.63 -8.33 11.83
CA LEU A 234 3.44 -9.03 12.32
C LEU A 234 3.73 -9.86 13.57
N THR A 235 2.73 -9.92 14.45
CA THR A 235 2.64 -10.85 15.58
C THR A 235 1.27 -11.51 15.60
N GLY A 236 1.15 -12.71 16.17
CA GLY A 236 -0.08 -13.49 16.17
C GLY A 236 0.01 -14.72 15.27
N ASP A 237 -1.15 -15.27 14.90
CA ASP A 237 -1.27 -16.48 14.08
C ASP A 237 -2.61 -16.50 13.34
N ALA A 238 -2.75 -17.39 12.35
CA ALA A 238 -3.97 -17.45 11.54
C ALA A 238 -5.24 -17.90 12.29
N THR A 239 -5.12 -18.44 13.49
CA THR A 239 -6.27 -18.88 14.32
C THR A 239 -6.80 -17.74 15.19
N ASN A 240 -5.90 -17.02 15.84
CA ASN A 240 -6.23 -15.94 16.77
C ASN A 240 -6.27 -14.56 16.10
N GLY A 241 -5.74 -14.46 14.88
CA GLY A 241 -5.55 -13.22 14.15
C GLY A 241 -4.17 -12.61 14.37
N TYR A 242 -3.89 -11.58 13.58
CA TYR A 242 -2.62 -10.87 13.57
C TYR A 242 -2.74 -9.44 14.08
N THR A 243 -1.64 -8.93 14.62
CA THR A 243 -1.38 -7.48 14.74
C THR A 243 -0.22 -7.15 13.80
N ALA A 244 -0.47 -6.29 12.82
CA ALA A 244 0.52 -5.72 11.92
C ALA A 244 0.89 -4.30 12.37
N THR A 245 2.17 -3.98 12.28
CA THR A 245 2.72 -2.66 12.61
C THR A 245 3.61 -2.16 11.47
N LEU A 246 3.53 -0.87 11.17
CA LEU A 246 4.42 -0.20 10.23
C LEU A 246 4.70 1.25 10.67
N ASP A 247 5.97 1.66 10.64
CA ASP A 247 6.37 3.06 10.78
C ASP A 247 6.20 3.76 9.43
N VAL A 248 5.43 4.85 9.41
CA VAL A 248 5.11 5.63 8.21
C VAL A 248 5.79 6.99 8.33
N ARG A 249 6.88 7.18 7.59
CA ARG A 249 7.56 8.46 7.46
C ARG A 249 7.12 9.12 6.16
N VAL A 250 6.38 10.21 6.26
CA VAL A 250 5.88 11.01 5.12
C VAL A 250 6.72 12.26 4.89
#